data_AF-A0A8H8MN34-F1
#
_entry.id   AF-A0A8H8MN34-F1
#
_cell.length_a   1.000
_cell.length_b   1.000
_cell.length_c   1.000
_cell.angle_alpha   90.00
_cell.angle_beta   90.00
_cell.angle_gamma   90.00
#
_symmetry.space_group_name_H-M   'P 1'
#
loop_
_entity.id
_entity.type
_entity.pdbx_description
1 polymer ?
#
loop_
_entity_poly.entity_id
_entity_poly.type
_entity_poly.pdbx_seq_one_letter_code
_entity_poly.pdbx_strand_id
1 'polypeptide(L)'
;MVTRRPDGAYLPEYLVYSYHIGRDSLMDWGAIANGVKGPIVNLKMTQQTTTPTRQKQGGGLNIKGYADQALSGPLKKFRQHLTKDYGHTILIVKDSASSYKGEAAQKAWDKLGMKCLHHPPNSPDLNPIKPIWNVLKKQVAEAPDYPKKRESL
;
A
#
# COMPACT_ATOMS: atom_id res chain seq x y z
N MET A 1 -19.06 27.26 3.18
CA MET A 1 -18.63 27.95 4.41
C MET A 1 -19.61 27.58 5.50
N VAL A 2 -19.17 26.88 6.55
CA VAL A 2 -20.05 26.47 7.65
C VAL A 2 -19.68 27.33 8.86
N THR A 3 -20.54 28.28 9.19
CA THR A 3 -20.42 29.13 10.38
C THR A 3 -20.97 28.36 11.58
N ARG A 4 -20.09 27.93 12.50
CA ARG A 4 -20.49 27.28 13.76
C ARG A 4 -20.28 28.25 14.93
N ARG A 5 -21.13 28.15 15.95
CA ARG A 5 -20.92 28.86 17.23
C ARG A 5 -19.72 28.22 17.97
N PRO A 6 -18.88 28.99 18.68
CA PRO A 6 -17.64 28.49 19.30
C PRO A 6 -17.85 27.35 20.32
N ASP A 7 -19.00 27.34 20.98
CA ASP A 7 -19.42 26.41 22.02
C ASP A 7 -19.96 25.07 21.47
N GLY A 8 -20.44 25.04 20.23
CA GLY A 8 -21.09 23.87 19.62
C GLY A 8 -20.22 23.07 18.64
N ALA A 9 -18.94 23.41 18.47
CA ALA A 9 -18.12 22.84 17.39
C ALA A 9 -17.98 21.31 17.44
N TYR A 10 -18.06 20.71 18.64
CA TYR A 10 -17.83 19.29 18.90
C TYR A 10 -19.06 18.55 19.46
N LEU A 11 -20.22 19.19 19.54
CA LEU A 11 -21.43 18.51 20.00
C LEU A 11 -21.80 17.41 18.99
N PRO A 12 -22.01 16.15 19.44
CA PRO A 12 -22.30 15.03 18.55
C PRO A 12 -23.48 15.27 17.62
N GLU A 13 -24.48 16.01 18.10
CA GLU A 13 -25.70 16.42 17.37
C GLU A 13 -25.40 17.30 16.14
N TYR A 14 -24.23 17.93 16.10
CA TYR A 14 -23.77 18.82 15.02
C TYR A 14 -22.61 18.22 14.21
N LEU A 15 -22.24 16.96 14.49
CA LEU A 15 -21.28 16.20 13.69
C LEU A 15 -22.05 15.37 12.66
N VAL A 16 -21.95 15.75 11.39
CA VAL A 16 -22.35 14.87 10.30
C VAL A 16 -21.22 13.86 10.10
N TYR A 17 -21.53 12.57 10.27
CA TYR A 17 -20.57 11.51 9.97
C TYR A 17 -20.33 11.47 8.45
N SER A 18 -19.27 12.13 7.99
CA SER A 18 -18.82 12.04 6.61
C SER A 18 -17.49 11.29 6.55
N TYR A 19 -17.45 10.17 5.81
CA TYR A 19 -16.23 9.42 5.51
C TYR A 19 -15.38 10.15 4.45
N HIS A 20 -15.05 11.41 4.72
CA HIS A 20 -14.14 12.20 3.90
C HIS A 20 -13.01 12.71 4.78
N ILE A 21 -12.11 11.78 5.09
CA ILE A 21 -10.86 12.11 5.73
C ILE A 21 -9.96 12.69 4.63
N GLY A 22 -9.93 14.02 4.52
CA GLY A 22 -8.96 14.77 3.71
C GLY A 22 -7.55 14.71 4.30
N ARG A 23 -7.10 13.54 4.75
CA ARG A 23 -5.74 13.34 5.27
C ARG A 23 -4.82 12.98 4.11
N ASP A 24 -3.60 13.49 4.19
CA ASP A 24 -2.49 12.95 3.42
C ASP A 24 -2.31 11.47 3.81
N SER A 25 -2.29 10.60 2.80
CA SER A 25 -2.00 9.19 2.96
C SER A 25 -0.67 8.85 2.31
N LEU A 26 0.06 7.96 2.99
CA LEU A 26 1.18 7.24 2.42
C LEU A 26 0.70 5.91 1.85
N MET A 27 1.33 5.49 0.77
CA MET A 27 1.11 4.19 0.17
C MET A 27 2.40 3.40 0.31
N ASP A 28 2.43 2.49 1.27
CA ASP A 28 3.59 1.64 1.46
C ASP A 28 3.35 0.28 0.80
N TRP A 29 4.42 -0.25 0.22
CA TRP A 29 4.52 -1.64 -0.19
C TRP A 29 5.45 -2.36 0.77
N GLY A 30 5.11 -3.59 1.13
CA GLY A 30 5.96 -4.39 2.01
C GLY A 30 5.87 -5.87 1.70
N ALA A 31 6.91 -6.59 2.11
CA ALA A 31 6.97 -8.05 2.01
C ALA A 31 7.39 -8.67 3.33
N ILE A 32 6.98 -9.91 3.56
CA ILE A 32 7.42 -10.73 4.69
C ILE A 32 7.65 -12.17 4.20
N ALA A 33 8.46 -12.91 4.96
CA ALA A 33 8.58 -14.35 4.86
C ALA A 33 8.56 -14.95 6.27
N ASN A 34 8.54 -16.28 6.36
CA ASN A 34 8.61 -16.95 7.66
C ASN A 34 9.84 -16.46 8.44
N GLY A 35 9.66 -16.00 9.68
CA GLY A 35 10.75 -15.51 10.53
C GLY A 35 11.53 -14.28 10.03
N VAL A 36 11.20 -13.70 8.86
CA VAL A 36 12.00 -12.64 8.24
C VAL A 36 11.10 -11.48 7.80
N LYS A 37 11.41 -10.28 8.31
CA LYS A 37 10.81 -9.03 7.83
C LYS A 37 11.46 -8.66 6.50
N GLY A 38 10.64 -8.42 5.48
CA GLY A 38 11.11 -7.90 4.21
C GLY A 38 11.16 -6.37 4.19
N PRO A 39 11.51 -5.79 3.03
CA PRO A 39 11.55 -4.34 2.86
C PRO A 39 10.15 -3.73 2.99
N ILE A 40 10.11 -2.49 3.52
CA ILE A 40 8.98 -1.57 3.42
C ILE A 40 9.41 -0.41 2.53
N VAL A 41 8.58 -0.04 1.56
CA VAL A 41 8.90 0.92 0.50
C VAL A 41 7.76 1.89 0.38
N ASN A 42 8.04 3.18 0.58
CA ASN A 42 7.10 4.23 0.30
C ASN A 42 6.94 4.42 -1.22
N LEU A 43 5.76 4.11 -1.74
CA LEU A 43 5.48 4.17 -3.17
C LEU A 43 5.21 5.61 -3.59
N LYS A 44 5.97 6.07 -4.58
CA LYS A 44 5.74 7.35 -5.24
C LYS A 44 4.53 7.23 -6.16
N MET A 45 3.47 7.94 -5.81
CA MET A 45 2.22 8.02 -6.58
C MET A 45 2.34 9.10 -7.66
N THR A 46 1.70 8.88 -8.81
CA THR A 46 1.57 9.94 -9.81
C THR A 46 0.64 11.03 -9.30
N GLN A 47 0.99 12.29 -9.58
CA GLN A 47 0.13 13.41 -9.23
C GLN A 47 -1.16 13.33 -10.05
N GLN A 48 -2.28 13.65 -9.38
CA GLN A 48 -3.55 13.77 -10.04
C GLN A 48 -3.58 15.08 -10.82
N THR A 49 -3.74 15.02 -12.13
CA THR A 49 -3.95 16.17 -12.98
C THR A 49 -5.44 16.30 -13.29
N THR A 50 -5.89 17.53 -13.51
CA THR A 50 -7.26 17.77 -13.97
C THR A 50 -7.17 18.25 -15.40
N THR A 51 -7.84 17.56 -16.32
CA THR A 51 -7.90 17.97 -17.72
C THR A 51 -8.71 19.26 -17.87
N PRO A 52 -8.59 19.98 -19.01
CA PRO A 52 -9.44 21.14 -19.32
C PRO A 52 -10.95 20.83 -19.26
N THR A 53 -11.31 19.56 -19.46
CA THR A 53 -12.69 19.04 -19.37
C THR A 53 -13.14 18.70 -17.94
N ARG A 54 -12.40 19.11 -16.90
CA ARG A 54 -12.63 18.78 -15.48
C ARG A 54 -12.58 17.28 -15.14
N GLN A 55 -12.07 16.44 -16.04
CA GLN A 55 -11.83 15.04 -15.73
C GLN A 55 -10.55 14.90 -14.93
N LYS A 56 -10.63 14.19 -13.81
CA LYS A 56 -9.46 13.84 -13.01
C LYS A 56 -8.71 12.70 -13.71
N GLN A 57 -7.44 12.90 -13.98
CA GLN A 57 -6.56 11.93 -14.62
C GLN A 57 -5.31 11.70 -13.76
N GLY A 58 -4.82 10.47 -13.71
CA GLY A 58 -3.75 10.11 -12.78
C GLY A 58 -4.22 10.04 -11.33
N GLY A 59 -3.29 10.17 -10.38
CA GLY A 59 -3.58 9.95 -8.96
C GLY A 59 -3.56 8.48 -8.60
N GLY A 60 -2.36 7.88 -8.52
CA GLY A 60 -2.20 6.50 -8.08
C GLY A 60 -0.89 5.87 -8.54
N LEU A 61 -0.70 4.59 -8.20
CA LEU A 61 0.44 3.81 -8.70
C LEU A 61 0.06 3.10 -10.00
N ASN A 62 0.70 3.48 -11.11
CA ASN A 62 0.53 2.75 -12.36
C ASN A 62 1.36 1.45 -12.36
N ILE A 63 1.05 0.55 -13.30
CA ILE A 63 1.69 -0.77 -13.39
C ILE A 63 3.21 -0.67 -13.55
N LYS A 64 3.69 0.28 -14.37
CA LYS A 64 5.13 0.49 -14.57
C LYS A 64 5.81 0.94 -13.28
N GLY A 65 5.23 1.91 -12.59
CA GLY A 65 5.70 2.41 -11.30
C GLY A 65 5.72 1.32 -10.24
N TYR A 66 4.72 0.44 -10.22
CA TYR A 66 4.73 -0.74 -9.34
C TYR A 66 5.85 -1.73 -9.70
N ALA A 67 6.01 -2.05 -10.99
CA ALA A 67 7.04 -2.97 -11.45
C ALA A 67 8.46 -2.44 -11.15
N ASP A 68 8.67 -1.14 -11.30
CA ASP A 68 9.97 -0.50 -11.06
C ASP A 68 10.26 -0.35 -9.56
N GLN A 69 9.29 0.16 -8.79
CA GLN A 69 9.49 0.49 -7.37
C GLN A 69 9.42 -0.72 -6.44
N ALA A 70 8.60 -1.73 -6.74
CA ALA A 70 8.40 -2.88 -5.86
C ALA A 70 9.02 -4.17 -6.42
N LEU A 71 8.73 -4.52 -7.68
CA LEU A 71 9.11 -5.84 -8.22
C LEU A 71 10.59 -5.95 -8.57
N SER A 72 11.07 -5.05 -9.43
CA SER A 72 12.39 -5.15 -10.04
C SER A 72 13.54 -4.89 -9.06
N GLY A 73 13.28 -4.16 -7.98
CA GLY A 73 14.25 -3.88 -6.93
C GLY A 73 13.98 -4.65 -5.63
N PRO A 74 13.17 -4.11 -4.71
CA PRO A 74 13.00 -4.63 -3.35
C PRO A 74 12.60 -6.10 -3.30
N LEU A 75 11.56 -6.50 -4.04
CA LEU A 75 11.07 -7.88 -4.02
C LEU A 75 12.08 -8.85 -4.63
N LYS A 76 12.71 -8.48 -5.76
CA LYS A 76 13.72 -9.31 -6.41
C LYS A 76 14.89 -9.58 -5.46
N LYS A 77 15.44 -8.54 -4.82
CA LYS A 77 16.55 -8.67 -3.86
C LYS A 77 16.15 -9.52 -2.66
N PHE A 78 14.97 -9.26 -2.09
CA PHE A 78 14.47 -10.01 -0.93
C PHE A 78 14.28 -11.50 -1.27
N ARG A 79 13.67 -11.82 -2.40
CA ARG A 79 13.52 -13.21 -2.87
C ARG A 79 14.87 -13.90 -3.10
N GLN A 80 15.85 -13.20 -3.68
CA GLN A 80 17.19 -13.76 -3.91
C GLN A 80 17.86 -14.13 -2.59
N HIS A 81 17.76 -13.26 -1.58
CA HIS A 81 18.25 -13.54 -0.24
C HIS A 81 17.55 -14.75 0.38
N LEU A 82 16.21 -14.78 0.35
CA LEU A 82 15.44 -15.90 0.90
C LEU A 82 15.76 -17.23 0.18
N THR A 83 15.85 -17.22 -1.15
CA THR A 83 16.20 -18.45 -1.91
C THR A 83 17.57 -18.98 -1.51
N LYS A 84 18.53 -18.09 -1.25
CA LYS A 84 19.88 -18.47 -0.79
C LYS A 84 19.85 -19.08 0.61
N ASP A 85 19.08 -18.49 1.53
CA ASP A 85 19.06 -18.90 2.92
C ASP A 85 18.22 -20.17 3.15
N TYR A 86 17.07 -20.28 2.48
CA TYR A 86 16.17 -21.41 2.61
C TYR A 86 16.50 -22.58 1.68
N GLY A 87 17.33 -22.38 0.65
CA GLY A 87 17.71 -23.43 -0.31
C GLY A 87 16.57 -23.94 -1.20
N HIS A 88 15.42 -23.27 -1.22
CA HIS A 88 14.22 -23.70 -1.95
C HIS A 88 13.59 -22.57 -2.77
N THR A 89 12.77 -22.95 -3.75
CA THR A 89 12.01 -21.97 -4.54
C THR A 89 10.95 -21.30 -3.67
N ILE A 90 11.06 -19.98 -3.52
CA ILE A 90 10.08 -19.16 -2.80
C ILE A 90 8.85 -18.91 -3.68
N LEU A 91 7.66 -19.21 -3.14
CA LEU A 91 6.37 -18.84 -3.71
C LEU A 91 5.88 -17.53 -3.11
N ILE A 92 5.24 -16.70 -3.94
CA ILE A 92 4.81 -15.35 -3.56
C ILE A 92 3.29 -15.31 -3.43
N VAL A 93 2.80 -14.87 -2.27
CA VAL A 93 1.38 -14.55 -2.05
C VAL A 93 1.17 -13.06 -2.34
N LYS A 94 0.22 -12.73 -3.23
CA LYS A 94 -0.12 -11.34 -3.58
C LYS A 94 -1.39 -10.90 -2.86
N ASP A 95 -1.45 -9.63 -2.50
CA ASP A 95 -2.70 -8.96 -2.14
C ASP A 95 -3.51 -8.65 -3.42
N SER A 96 -4.82 -8.61 -3.34
CA SER A 96 -5.74 -8.53 -4.50
C SER A 96 -5.88 -7.11 -5.09
N ALA A 97 -4.78 -6.34 -5.17
CA ALA A 97 -4.81 -4.99 -5.75
C ALA A 97 -5.02 -5.00 -7.28
N SER A 98 -5.71 -3.99 -7.80
CA SER A 98 -6.02 -3.88 -9.24
C SER A 98 -4.77 -3.71 -10.13
N SER A 99 -3.69 -3.15 -9.59
CA SER A 99 -2.40 -2.98 -10.29
C SER A 99 -1.73 -4.29 -10.70
N TYR A 100 -2.18 -5.44 -10.18
CA TYR A 100 -1.64 -6.75 -10.53
C TYR A 100 -2.26 -7.38 -11.78
N LYS A 101 -3.42 -6.89 -12.23
CA LYS A 101 -4.23 -7.58 -13.26
C LYS A 101 -3.88 -7.18 -14.70
N GLY A 102 -2.98 -6.24 -14.90
CA GLY A 102 -2.57 -5.81 -16.24
C GLY A 102 -1.54 -6.76 -16.86
N GLU A 103 -1.64 -6.98 -18.17
CA GLU A 103 -0.70 -7.80 -18.95
C GLU A 103 0.77 -7.40 -18.72
N ALA A 104 1.03 -6.10 -18.60
CA ALA A 104 2.38 -5.58 -18.31
C ALA A 104 2.91 -6.01 -16.93
N ALA A 105 2.05 -6.12 -15.92
CA ALA A 105 2.46 -6.62 -14.61
C ALA A 105 2.81 -8.11 -14.72
N GLN A 106 1.97 -8.90 -15.41
CA GLN A 106 2.20 -10.32 -15.61
C GLN A 106 3.53 -10.57 -16.35
N LYS A 107 3.80 -9.83 -17.44
CA LYS A 107 5.09 -9.86 -18.15
C LYS A 107 6.27 -9.55 -17.24
N ALA A 108 6.14 -8.60 -16.32
CA ALA A 108 7.20 -8.29 -15.35
C ALA A 108 7.43 -9.45 -14.37
N TRP A 109 6.37 -10.11 -13.89
CA TRP A 109 6.46 -11.30 -13.05
C TRP A 109 7.12 -12.47 -13.78
N ASP A 110 6.72 -12.72 -15.02
CA ASP A 110 7.24 -13.80 -15.86
C ASP A 110 8.72 -13.57 -16.19
N LYS A 111 9.10 -12.34 -16.56
CA LYS A 111 10.49 -11.94 -16.80
C LYS A 111 11.37 -12.13 -15.55
N LEU A 112 10.81 -11.95 -14.37
CA LEU A 112 11.51 -12.16 -13.09
C LEU A 112 11.49 -13.63 -12.63
N GLY A 113 10.83 -14.53 -13.37
CA GLY A 113 10.74 -15.95 -13.04
C GLY A 113 10.12 -16.20 -11.67
N MET A 114 9.18 -15.35 -11.26
CA MET A 114 8.59 -15.35 -9.93
C MET A 114 7.29 -16.18 -9.92
N LYS A 115 7.29 -17.27 -9.14
CA LYS A 115 6.11 -18.13 -8.99
C LYS A 115 5.17 -17.57 -7.93
N CYS A 116 3.89 -17.49 -8.27
CA CYS A 116 2.86 -16.97 -7.39
C CYS A 116 2.04 -18.12 -6.85
N LEU A 117 1.79 -18.11 -5.54
CA LEU A 117 0.81 -19.02 -4.95
C LEU A 117 -0.58 -18.57 -5.38
N HIS A 118 -1.46 -19.52 -5.71
CA HIS A 118 -2.86 -19.22 -5.93
C HIS A 118 -3.45 -18.62 -4.65
N HIS A 119 -4.10 -17.46 -4.76
CA HIS A 119 -4.76 -16.79 -3.65
C HIS A 119 -6.21 -16.50 -4.06
N PRO A 120 -7.20 -16.96 -3.28
CA PRO A 120 -8.60 -16.79 -3.64
C PRO A 120 -9.02 -15.32 -3.59
N PRO A 121 -9.95 -14.88 -4.45
CA PRO A 121 -10.51 -13.54 -4.39
C PRO A 121 -11.12 -13.23 -3.02
N ASN A 122 -11.10 -11.96 -2.61
CA ASN A 122 -11.75 -11.46 -1.39
C ASN A 122 -11.40 -12.19 -0.08
N SER A 123 -10.21 -12.81 0.01
CA SER A 123 -9.77 -13.58 1.18
C SER A 123 -8.54 -12.95 1.87
N PRO A 124 -8.66 -11.71 2.39
CA PRO A 124 -7.53 -11.01 3.01
C PRO A 124 -7.01 -11.72 4.28
N ASP A 125 -7.86 -12.48 4.95
CA ASP A 125 -7.54 -13.35 6.10
C ASP A 125 -6.49 -14.41 5.77
N LEU A 126 -6.44 -14.87 4.51
CA LEU A 126 -5.45 -15.84 4.04
C LEU A 126 -4.11 -15.20 3.66
N ASN A 127 -3.96 -13.87 3.79
CA ASN A 127 -2.70 -13.19 3.52
C ASN A 127 -2.00 -12.81 4.85
N PRO A 128 -0.87 -13.46 5.20
CA PRO A 128 -0.24 -13.32 6.52
C PRO A 128 0.30 -11.91 6.81
N ILE A 129 0.45 -11.05 5.80
CA ILE A 129 0.91 -9.67 6.01
C ILE A 129 -0.20 -8.75 6.53
N LYS A 130 -1.48 -9.10 6.36
CA LYS A 130 -2.61 -8.23 6.75
C LYS A 130 -2.66 -7.93 8.25
N PRO A 131 -2.53 -8.92 9.16
CA PRO A 131 -2.46 -8.64 10.60
C PRO A 131 -1.27 -7.73 10.96
N ILE A 132 -0.14 -7.89 10.28
CA ILE A 132 1.07 -7.09 10.52
C ILE A 132 0.82 -5.62 10.16
N TRP A 133 0.14 -5.35 9.04
CA TRP A 133 -0.27 -3.99 8.68
C TRP A 133 -1.18 -3.36 9.74
N ASN A 134 -2.07 -4.14 10.36
CA ASN A 134 -2.94 -3.62 11.42
C ASN A 134 -2.13 -3.24 12.67
N VAL A 135 -1.17 -4.08 13.06
CA VAL A 135 -0.26 -3.79 14.18
C VAL A 135 0.57 -2.53 13.88
N LEU A 136 1.14 -2.42 12.67
CA LEU A 136 1.92 -1.25 12.29
C LEU A 136 1.08 0.03 12.34
N LYS A 137 -0.13 0.01 11.76
CA LYS A 137 -1.04 1.17 11.79
C LYS A 137 -1.39 1.59 13.21
N LYS A 138 -1.64 0.62 14.10
CA LYS A 138 -1.93 0.88 15.51
C LYS A 138 -0.74 1.54 16.20
N GLN A 139 0.46 0.98 16.03
CA GLN A 139 1.69 1.52 16.62
C GLN A 139 2.00 2.92 16.11
N VAL A 140 1.84 3.18 14.81
CA VAL A 140 2.02 4.51 14.24
C VAL A 140 1.02 5.48 14.85
N ALA A 141 -0.26 5.10 14.96
CA ALA A 141 -1.30 5.96 15.54
C ALA A 141 -1.10 6.27 17.04
N GLU A 142 -0.48 5.36 17.78
CA GLU A 142 -0.18 5.52 19.21
C GLU A 142 1.17 6.20 19.48
N ALA A 143 1.96 6.48 18.44
CA ALA A 143 3.28 7.10 18.59
C ALA A 143 3.16 8.52 19.17
N PRO A 144 3.98 8.89 20.18
CA PRO A 144 3.93 10.22 20.82
C PRO A 144 4.08 11.38 19.82
N ASP A 145 4.92 11.18 18.81
CA ASP A 145 5.23 12.15 17.76
C ASP A 145 4.38 11.92 16.50
N TYR A 146 3.11 11.49 16.64
CA TYR A 146 2.24 11.19 15.49
C TYR A 146 2.32 12.31 14.45
N PRO A 147 2.93 12.05 13.28
CA PRO A 147 3.28 13.10 12.36
C PRO A 147 2.02 13.71 11.75
N LYS A 148 1.85 15.00 12.00
CA LYS A 148 0.72 15.80 11.46
C LYS A 148 0.96 16.24 10.01
N LYS A 149 2.16 16.02 9.48
CA LYS A 149 2.59 16.40 8.12
C LYS A 149 3.23 15.20 7.42
N ARG A 150 3.06 15.15 6.10
CA ARG A 150 3.55 14.06 5.23
C ARG A 150 5.07 13.86 5.29
N GLU A 151 5.84 14.91 5.49
CA GLU A 151 7.32 14.88 5.51
C GLU A 151 7.92 14.31 6.80
N SER A 152 7.09 14.17 7.85
CA SER A 152 7.47 13.62 9.15
C SER A 152 7.04 12.16 9.35
N LEU A 153 6.39 11.55 8.34
CA LEU A 153 6.08 10.12 8.26
C LEU A 153 7.20 9.38 7.51
#